data_AF-A0A920IMS5-F1
#
_entry.id   AF-A0A920IMS5-F1
#
_cell.length_a   1.000
_cell.length_b   1.000
_cell.length_c   1.000
_cell.angle_alpha   90.00
_cell.angle_beta   90.00
_cell.angle_gamma   90.00
#
_symmetry.space_group_name_H-M   'P 1'
#
loop_
_entity.id
_entity.type
_entity.pdbx_description
1 polymer ?
#
loop_
_entity_poly.entity_id
_entity_poly.type
_entity_poly.pdbx_seq_one_letter_code
_entity_poly.pdbx_strand_id
1 'polypeptide(L)'
;MSHEFITDDDFKIFSNVRTERLNYDYDNLMLDGRTRADGSACGFGGCYYSRPADTDISFSDNSFRFGFSKKVMTNEFFLQFSKGFRPPQINELFRLQKAQTLADLNSEKIDSLEFGILSTGDNFLNKFVLFSSKKNNYIYKDNDASTVAGGKSKHQGIEISGSVDVTPMLMIKYAWSFAEHLYDYSFSSIGVYEGNLIDTAPRVQGSLFFNIFPLEKLNPSN
;
A
#
# COMPACT_ATOMS: atom_id res chain seq x y z
N MET A 1 -12.50 -12.99 9.39
CA MET A 1 -12.55 -14.46 9.41
C MET A 1 -11.32 -15.00 8.71
N SER A 2 -10.70 -16.04 9.27
CA SER A 2 -9.53 -16.72 8.70
C SER A 2 -9.76 -18.23 8.76
N HIS A 3 -9.38 -18.95 7.72
CA HIS A 3 -9.43 -20.40 7.64
C HIS A 3 -8.10 -20.93 7.12
N GLU A 4 -7.65 -22.02 7.73
CA GLU A 4 -6.45 -22.73 7.35
C GLU A 4 -6.71 -24.23 7.43
N PHE A 5 -6.33 -24.94 6.38
CA PHE A 5 -6.41 -26.39 6.31
C PHE A 5 -5.08 -26.93 5.80
N ILE A 6 -4.50 -27.89 6.52
CA ILE A 6 -3.24 -28.53 6.19
C ILE A 6 -3.48 -30.02 6.06
N THR A 7 -3.00 -30.61 4.97
CA THR A 7 -3.02 -32.06 4.74
C THR A 7 -1.80 -32.72 5.38
N ASP A 8 -1.83 -34.04 5.55
CA ASP A 8 -0.68 -34.82 6.03
C ASP A 8 0.58 -34.67 5.18
N ASP A 9 0.43 -34.38 3.88
CA ASP A 9 1.56 -34.14 2.98
C ASP A 9 2.11 -32.69 3.04
N ASP A 10 1.85 -31.88 4.06
CA ASP A 10 2.26 -30.47 4.14
C ASP A 10 1.74 -29.58 2.98
N PHE A 11 0.59 -29.93 2.40
CA PHE A 11 -0.14 -29.02 1.52
C PHE A 11 -1.12 -28.21 2.35
N LYS A 12 -1.07 -26.88 2.21
CA LYS A 12 -1.85 -25.93 2.97
C LYS A 12 -2.76 -25.14 2.06
N ILE A 13 -4.02 -24.99 2.45
CA ILE A 13 -4.99 -24.08 1.86
C ILE A 13 -5.32 -23.03 2.92
N PHE A 14 -5.23 -21.75 2.57
CA PHE A 14 -5.54 -20.66 3.47
C PHE A 14 -6.47 -19.65 2.84
N SER A 15 -7.35 -19.07 3.65
CA SER A 15 -8.21 -17.97 3.23
C SER A 15 -8.50 -17.00 4.35
N ASN A 16 -8.69 -15.73 4.00
CA ASN A 16 -9.10 -14.67 4.92
C ASN A 16 -10.16 -13.82 4.26
N VAL A 17 -11.14 -13.37 5.03
CA VAL A 17 -12.14 -12.39 4.62
C VAL A 17 -12.30 -11.36 5.74
N ARG A 18 -12.33 -10.09 5.37
CA ARG A 18 -12.65 -8.98 6.27
C ARG A 18 -13.69 -8.10 5.59
N THR A 19 -14.69 -7.71 6.36
CA THR A 19 -15.67 -6.69 5.99
C THR A 19 -15.51 -5.53 6.96
N GLU A 20 -15.56 -4.31 6.43
CA GLU A 20 -15.40 -3.08 7.20
C GLU A 20 -16.48 -2.08 6.80
N ARG A 21 -17.02 -1.37 7.79
CA ARG A 21 -17.86 -0.20 7.58
C ARG A 21 -17.22 0.97 8.33
N LEU A 22 -17.00 2.06 7.62
CA LEU A 22 -16.42 3.29 8.15
C LEU A 22 -17.41 4.42 7.97
N ASN A 23 -17.70 5.17 9.03
CA ASN A 23 -18.55 6.37 8.98
C ASN A 23 -17.72 7.58 9.38
N TYR A 24 -17.80 8.64 8.59
CA TYR A 24 -17.28 9.96 8.88
C TYR A 24 -18.47 10.85 9.23
N ASP A 25 -18.48 11.33 10.45
CA ASP A 25 -19.35 12.40 10.92
C ASP A 25 -18.48 13.68 10.96
N TYR A 26 -18.77 14.62 10.07
CA TYR A 26 -18.01 15.85 9.90
C TYR A 26 -18.85 17.05 10.32
N ASP A 27 -18.42 17.70 11.41
CA ASP A 27 -18.98 18.95 11.93
C ASP A 27 -18.06 20.12 11.54
N ASN A 28 -18.56 21.01 10.69
CA ASN A 28 -17.87 22.22 10.25
C ASN A 28 -18.14 23.37 11.22
N LEU A 29 -17.22 23.56 12.17
CA LEU A 29 -17.24 24.68 13.12
C LEU A 29 -16.83 26.05 12.51
N MET A 30 -16.89 26.19 11.19
CA MET A 30 -16.52 27.39 10.43
C MET A 30 -17.57 27.66 9.34
N LEU A 31 -17.50 28.82 8.70
CA LEU A 31 -18.36 29.12 7.55
C LEU A 31 -18.05 28.20 6.37
N ASP A 32 -19.12 27.68 5.76
CA ASP A 32 -19.04 26.85 4.56
C ASP A 32 -18.42 27.59 3.37
N GLY A 33 -17.82 26.80 2.49
CA GLY A 33 -17.29 27.24 1.22
C GLY A 33 -15.92 27.88 1.31
N ARG A 34 -15.67 28.77 0.35
CA ARG A 34 -14.33 29.29 0.02
C ARG A 34 -14.17 30.75 0.43
N THR A 35 -14.48 31.04 1.69
CA THR A 35 -14.50 32.40 2.28
C THR A 35 -13.44 32.58 3.36
N ARG A 36 -13.20 33.85 3.73
CA ARG A 36 -12.42 34.20 4.92
C ARG A 36 -13.18 33.80 6.19
N ALA A 37 -12.50 33.81 7.33
CA ALA A 37 -13.11 33.46 8.62
C ALA A 37 -14.30 34.37 9.02
N ASP A 38 -14.32 35.60 8.52
CA ASP A 38 -15.41 36.57 8.73
C ASP A 38 -16.53 36.48 7.67
N GLY A 39 -16.45 35.52 6.75
CA GLY A 39 -17.42 35.30 5.68
C GLY A 39 -17.20 36.18 4.44
N SER A 40 -16.27 37.12 4.47
CA SER A 40 -15.97 37.96 3.30
C SER A 40 -15.27 37.16 2.20
N ALA A 41 -15.50 37.57 0.95
CA ALA A 41 -14.88 36.94 -0.21
C ALA A 41 -13.36 37.23 -0.25
N CYS A 42 -12.57 36.21 -0.61
CA CYS A 42 -11.16 36.42 -0.95
C CYS A 42 -11.03 37.01 -2.38
N GLY A 43 -10.08 37.92 -2.58
CA GLY A 43 -9.68 38.38 -3.91
C GLY A 43 -8.97 37.29 -4.74
N PHE A 44 -8.63 37.60 -5.99
CA PHE A 44 -7.82 36.75 -6.88
C PHE A 44 -8.33 35.31 -7.03
N GLY A 45 -9.65 35.13 -7.16
CA GLY A 45 -10.26 33.84 -7.47
C GLY A 45 -10.60 32.95 -6.27
N GLY A 46 -10.54 33.46 -5.03
CA GLY A 46 -11.07 32.80 -3.82
C GLY A 46 -10.01 32.26 -2.86
N CYS A 47 -10.39 31.95 -1.62
CA CYS A 47 -9.45 31.53 -0.56
C CYS A 47 -8.81 30.16 -0.86
N TYR A 48 -7.62 29.86 -0.33
CA TYR A 48 -6.96 28.60 -0.70
C TYR A 48 -7.70 27.33 -0.24
N TYR A 49 -8.40 27.39 0.89
CA TYR A 49 -9.19 26.28 1.42
C TYR A 49 -10.67 26.47 1.13
N SER A 50 -11.33 25.38 0.80
CA SER A 50 -12.78 25.26 0.67
C SER A 50 -13.27 24.33 1.79
N ARG A 51 -14.34 24.69 2.48
CA ARG A 51 -14.89 23.90 3.59
C ARG A 51 -16.24 23.35 3.17
N PRO A 52 -16.46 22.03 3.19
CA PRO A 52 -17.79 21.48 2.99
C PRO A 52 -18.67 21.82 4.20
N ALA A 53 -19.99 21.82 3.99
CA ALA A 53 -20.95 21.83 5.09
C ALA A 53 -20.86 20.55 5.93
N ASP A 54 -21.49 20.57 7.10
CA ASP A 54 -21.67 19.40 7.95
C ASP A 54 -22.21 18.23 7.13
N THR A 55 -21.63 17.04 7.31
CA THR A 55 -21.99 15.88 6.50
C THR A 55 -21.62 14.56 7.15
N ASP A 56 -22.39 13.54 6.78
CA ASP A 56 -22.15 12.14 7.13
C ASP A 56 -21.83 11.34 5.86
N ILE A 57 -20.66 10.70 5.83
CA ILE A 57 -20.22 9.87 4.69
C ILE A 57 -19.82 8.50 5.20
N SER A 58 -20.32 7.44 4.56
CA SER A 58 -19.97 6.07 4.94
C SER A 58 -19.44 5.22 3.79
N PHE A 59 -18.49 4.35 4.11
CA PHE A 59 -17.88 3.37 3.23
C PHE A 59 -18.11 1.97 3.77
N SER A 60 -18.41 1.03 2.89
CA SER A 60 -18.53 -0.39 3.24
C SER A 60 -17.72 -1.21 2.24
N ASP A 61 -16.70 -1.88 2.74
CA ASP A 61 -15.71 -2.55 1.92
C ASP A 61 -15.40 -3.95 2.42
N ASN A 62 -14.85 -4.76 1.52
CA ASN A 62 -14.43 -6.11 1.81
C ASN A 62 -13.07 -6.42 1.20
N SER A 63 -12.24 -7.11 1.97
CA SER A 63 -10.99 -7.68 1.51
C SER A 63 -11.03 -9.19 1.65
N PHE A 64 -10.32 -9.87 0.74
CA PHE A 64 -10.15 -11.30 0.80
C PHE A 64 -8.72 -11.69 0.44
N ARG A 65 -8.27 -12.81 0.97
CA ARG A 65 -7.04 -13.49 0.58
C ARG A 65 -7.36 -14.96 0.46
N PHE A 66 -6.92 -15.60 -0.60
CA PHE A 66 -7.05 -17.04 -0.79
C PHE A 66 -5.76 -17.56 -1.42
N GLY A 67 -5.27 -18.70 -0.97
CA GLY A 67 -4.06 -19.26 -1.52
C GLY A 67 -3.79 -20.67 -1.04
N PHE A 68 -2.72 -21.22 -1.60
CA PHE A 68 -2.23 -22.54 -1.28
C PHE A 68 -0.72 -22.49 -1.15
N SER A 69 -0.18 -23.33 -0.29
CA SER A 69 1.25 -23.54 -0.16
C SER A 69 1.60 -25.02 0.00
N LYS A 70 2.82 -25.37 -0.36
CA LYS A 70 3.36 -26.73 -0.23
C LYS A 70 4.77 -26.66 0.29
N LYS A 71 5.05 -27.39 1.37
CA LYS A 71 6.40 -27.57 1.85
C LYS A 71 7.10 -28.71 1.09
N VAL A 72 8.34 -28.44 0.66
CA VAL A 72 9.25 -29.38 0.01
C VAL A 72 10.64 -29.13 0.55
N MET A 73 11.13 -30.06 1.39
CA MET A 73 12.40 -29.93 2.11
C MET A 73 12.45 -28.62 2.94
N THR A 74 13.38 -27.73 2.63
CA THR A 74 13.57 -26.43 3.28
C THR A 74 12.72 -25.31 2.67
N ASN A 75 11.96 -25.58 1.62
CA ASN A 75 11.21 -24.57 0.87
C ASN A 75 9.71 -24.72 1.06
N GLU A 76 9.00 -23.61 1.25
CA GLU A 76 7.55 -23.52 1.12
C GLU A 76 7.24 -22.68 -0.13
N PHE A 77 6.60 -23.32 -1.11
CA PHE A 77 6.12 -22.65 -2.32
C PHE A 77 4.68 -22.22 -2.08
N PHE A 78 4.32 -20.99 -2.41
CA PHE A 78 2.95 -20.51 -2.27
C PHE A 78 2.45 -19.78 -3.52
N LEU A 79 1.15 -19.89 -3.77
CA LEU A 79 0.42 -19.05 -4.72
C LEU A 79 -0.76 -18.44 -3.97
N GLN A 80 -0.98 -17.14 -4.11
CA GLN A 80 -2.10 -16.47 -3.50
C GLN A 80 -2.73 -15.41 -4.40
N PHE A 81 -4.03 -15.25 -4.22
CA PHE A 81 -4.85 -14.19 -4.76
C PHE A 81 -5.35 -13.34 -3.59
N SER A 82 -5.30 -12.03 -3.73
CA SER A 82 -5.83 -11.13 -2.71
C SER A 82 -6.52 -9.93 -3.32
N LYS A 83 -7.50 -9.41 -2.58
CA LYS A 83 -8.13 -8.13 -2.80
C LYS A 83 -8.02 -7.31 -1.54
N GLY A 84 -7.43 -6.13 -1.64
CA GLY A 84 -7.37 -5.11 -0.61
C GLY A 84 -8.22 -3.90 -0.96
N PHE A 85 -8.47 -3.06 0.04
CA PHE A 85 -9.12 -1.77 -0.14
C PHE A 85 -8.52 -0.71 0.78
N ARG A 86 -8.72 0.56 0.43
CA ARG A 86 -8.43 1.72 1.28
C ARG A 86 -9.57 2.73 1.13
N PRO A 87 -10.40 2.95 2.18
CA PRO A 87 -11.39 4.01 2.14
C PRO A 87 -10.70 5.39 1.99
N PRO A 88 -11.37 6.40 1.42
CA PRO A 88 -10.83 7.74 1.32
C PRO A 88 -10.49 8.30 2.70
N GLN A 89 -9.34 8.96 2.83
CA GLN A 89 -8.89 9.57 4.07
C GLN A 89 -9.64 10.88 4.34
N ILE A 90 -9.69 11.30 5.61
CA ILE A 90 -10.24 12.60 6.04
C ILE A 90 -9.63 13.75 5.22
N ASN A 91 -8.32 13.72 4.96
CA ASN A 91 -7.65 14.75 4.16
C ASN A 91 -8.03 14.73 2.67
N GLU A 92 -8.49 13.60 2.15
CA GLU A 92 -8.95 13.47 0.76
C GLU A 92 -10.40 13.94 0.61
N LEU A 93 -11.22 13.72 1.65
CA LEU A 93 -12.64 14.11 1.69
C LEU A 93 -12.83 15.58 2.08
N PHE A 94 -12.19 16.03 3.16
CA PHE A 94 -12.57 17.29 3.84
C PHE A 94 -11.52 18.40 3.72
N ARG A 95 -10.26 18.09 3.37
CA ARG A 95 -9.22 19.11 3.15
C ARG A 95 -9.22 19.61 1.70
N LEU A 96 -10.36 20.18 1.29
CA LEU A 96 -10.58 20.69 -0.05
C LEU A 96 -9.78 21.99 -0.27
N GLN A 97 -9.18 22.10 -1.45
CA GLN A 97 -8.34 23.23 -1.84
C GLN A 97 -8.91 23.89 -3.11
N LYS A 98 -8.68 25.20 -3.24
CA LYS A 98 -9.13 26.01 -4.38
C LYS A 98 -10.65 25.85 -4.57
N ALA A 99 -11.10 25.64 -5.82
CA ALA A 99 -12.51 25.48 -6.16
C ALA A 99 -13.04 24.05 -5.99
N GLN A 100 -12.31 23.18 -5.26
CA GLN A 100 -12.79 21.82 -4.99
C GLN A 100 -14.04 21.84 -4.12
N THR A 101 -14.98 21.00 -4.49
CA THR A 101 -16.16 20.64 -3.69
C THR A 101 -15.97 19.25 -3.14
N LEU A 102 -16.77 18.89 -2.14
CA LEU A 102 -16.83 17.53 -1.64
C LEU A 102 -17.13 16.58 -2.80
N ALA A 103 -16.23 15.64 -3.04
CA ALA A 103 -16.31 14.72 -4.17
C ALA A 103 -16.90 13.38 -3.71
N ASP A 104 -17.66 12.75 -4.60
CA ASP A 104 -18.09 11.36 -4.43
C ASP A 104 -16.91 10.43 -4.74
N LEU A 105 -16.09 10.19 -3.71
CA LEU A 105 -14.91 9.33 -3.79
C LEU A 105 -15.33 7.88 -3.54
N ASN A 106 -14.72 6.95 -4.28
CA ASN A 106 -14.83 5.53 -3.99
C ASN A 106 -13.58 5.06 -3.23
N SER A 107 -13.73 4.02 -2.40
CA SER A 107 -12.58 3.33 -1.82
C SER A 107 -11.65 2.80 -2.92
N GLU A 108 -10.34 3.00 -2.70
CA GLU A 108 -9.31 2.40 -3.54
C GLU A 108 -9.39 0.89 -3.39
N LYS A 109 -9.15 0.16 -4.48
CA LYS A 109 -9.16 -1.30 -4.50
C LYS A 109 -7.91 -1.80 -5.17
N ILE A 110 -7.31 -2.86 -4.63
CA ILE A 110 -6.16 -3.53 -5.26
C ILE A 110 -6.42 -5.02 -5.32
N ASP A 111 -6.31 -5.60 -6.51
CA ASP A 111 -6.34 -7.04 -6.73
C ASP A 111 -4.91 -7.49 -7.05
N SER A 112 -4.43 -8.55 -6.40
CA SER A 112 -3.05 -9.04 -6.51
C SER A 112 -3.00 -10.55 -6.68
N LEU A 113 -2.12 -11.02 -7.55
CA LEU A 113 -1.68 -12.40 -7.69
C LEU A 113 -0.20 -12.48 -7.36
N GLU A 114 0.15 -13.38 -6.43
CA GLU A 114 1.50 -13.57 -5.96
C GLU A 114 1.89 -15.04 -5.99
N PHE A 115 3.07 -15.34 -6.52
CA PHE A 115 3.75 -16.62 -6.35
C PHE A 115 5.04 -16.38 -5.57
N GLY A 116 5.33 -17.22 -4.59
CA GLY A 116 6.57 -17.05 -3.85
C GLY A 116 7.12 -18.33 -3.25
N ILE A 117 8.34 -18.18 -2.76
CA ILE A 117 9.14 -19.24 -2.17
C ILE A 117 9.68 -18.70 -0.84
N LEU A 118 9.39 -19.39 0.25
CA LEU A 118 10.01 -19.18 1.54
C LEU A 118 10.99 -20.32 1.80
N SER A 119 12.28 -20.01 1.81
CA SER A 119 13.35 -20.95 2.09
C SER A 119 13.83 -20.75 3.52
N THR A 120 13.74 -21.78 4.35
CA THR A 120 14.15 -21.75 5.76
C THR A 120 15.17 -22.85 6.01
N GLY A 121 16.34 -22.48 6.53
CA GLY A 121 17.39 -23.39 6.97
C GLY A 121 17.97 -22.97 8.32
N ASP A 122 19.00 -23.67 8.78
CA ASP A 122 19.56 -23.46 10.11
C ASP A 122 20.17 -22.06 10.31
N ASN A 123 20.69 -21.46 9.24
CA ASN A 123 21.38 -20.16 9.27
C ASN A 123 20.80 -19.16 8.27
N PHE A 124 19.63 -19.42 7.67
CA PHE A 124 19.02 -18.51 6.72
C PHE A 124 17.49 -18.55 6.71
N LEU A 125 16.91 -17.42 6.33
CA LEU A 125 15.51 -17.27 6.00
C LEU A 125 15.41 -16.37 4.77
N ASN A 126 14.97 -16.90 3.65
CA ASN A 126 14.92 -16.17 2.38
C ASN A 126 13.51 -16.26 1.78
N LYS A 127 12.99 -15.14 1.30
CA LYS A 127 11.70 -15.05 0.63
C LYS A 127 11.89 -14.41 -0.74
N PHE A 128 11.38 -15.11 -1.75
CA PHE A 128 11.26 -14.61 -3.12
C PHE A 128 9.78 -14.52 -3.48
N VAL A 129 9.34 -13.44 -4.11
CA VAL A 129 7.95 -13.24 -4.55
C VAL A 129 7.94 -12.67 -5.95
N LEU A 130 7.14 -13.25 -6.84
CA LEU A 130 6.66 -12.65 -8.07
C LEU A 130 5.26 -12.11 -7.81
N PHE A 131 4.98 -10.88 -8.21
CA PHE A 131 3.65 -10.30 -8.04
C PHE A 131 3.16 -9.61 -9.31
N SER A 132 1.83 -9.60 -9.48
CA SER A 132 1.13 -8.79 -10.45
C SER A 132 -0.15 -8.28 -9.81
N SER A 133 -0.36 -6.97 -9.86
CA SER A 133 -1.46 -6.31 -9.17
C SER A 133 -2.08 -5.23 -10.04
N LYS A 134 -3.39 -5.03 -9.87
CA LYS A 134 -4.14 -3.94 -10.48
C LYS A 134 -4.82 -3.12 -9.40
N LYS A 135 -4.58 -1.81 -9.41
CA LYS A 135 -5.19 -0.86 -8.49
C LYS A 135 -6.23 -0.03 -9.24
N ASN A 136 -7.39 0.15 -8.63
CA ASN A 136 -8.51 0.95 -9.14
C ASN A 136 -8.95 1.98 -8.11
N ASN A 137 -9.58 3.06 -8.59
CA ASN A 137 -10.04 4.20 -7.79
C ASN A 137 -8.92 4.87 -6.99
N TYR A 138 -7.67 4.81 -7.48
CA TYR A 138 -6.54 5.47 -6.83
C TYR A 138 -6.77 6.99 -6.78
N ILE A 139 -6.60 7.56 -5.59
CA ILE A 139 -6.72 9.00 -5.31
C ILE A 139 -5.31 9.54 -5.11
N TYR A 140 -4.97 10.60 -5.83
CA TYR A 140 -3.66 11.24 -5.73
C TYR A 140 -3.74 12.73 -6.03
N LYS A 141 -2.62 13.44 -5.89
CA LYS A 141 -2.53 14.87 -6.23
C LYS A 141 -1.69 15.06 -7.48
N ASP A 142 -2.17 15.91 -8.37
CA ASP A 142 -1.38 16.39 -9.51
C ASP A 142 -0.36 17.47 -9.08
N ASN A 143 0.40 17.96 -10.05
CA ASN A 143 1.43 19.00 -9.84
C ASN A 143 0.85 20.33 -9.36
N ASP A 144 -0.44 20.57 -9.57
CA ASP A 144 -1.16 21.75 -9.08
C ASP A 144 -1.77 21.51 -7.68
N ALA A 145 -1.43 20.40 -7.02
CA ALA A 145 -1.98 19.94 -5.75
C ALA A 145 -3.49 19.64 -5.79
N SER A 146 -4.07 19.53 -6.97
CA SER A 146 -5.47 19.16 -7.16
C SER A 146 -5.64 17.66 -6.96
N THR A 147 -6.68 17.28 -6.22
CA THR A 147 -7.07 15.88 -6.04
C THR A 147 -7.59 15.31 -7.35
N VAL A 148 -6.96 14.24 -7.81
CA VAL A 148 -7.40 13.41 -8.92
C VAL A 148 -7.94 12.12 -8.32
N ALA A 149 -9.16 11.74 -8.72
CA ALA A 149 -9.83 10.53 -8.27
C ALA A 149 -10.10 9.60 -9.46
N GLY A 150 -10.39 8.33 -9.17
CA GLY A 150 -10.71 7.34 -10.21
C GLY A 150 -9.51 6.82 -10.99
N GLY A 151 -8.29 7.08 -10.52
CA GLY A 151 -7.07 6.60 -11.16
C GLY A 151 -6.98 5.07 -11.18
N LYS A 152 -6.28 4.53 -12.18
CA LYS A 152 -6.01 3.09 -12.32
C LYS A 152 -4.53 2.85 -12.58
N SER A 153 -3.99 1.78 -12.03
CA SER A 153 -2.59 1.42 -12.25
C SER A 153 -2.37 -0.09 -12.24
N LYS A 154 -1.31 -0.51 -12.92
CA LYS A 154 -0.81 -1.89 -12.96
C LYS A 154 0.58 -1.91 -12.33
N HIS A 155 0.84 -2.94 -11.52
CA HIS A 155 2.11 -3.12 -10.82
C HIS A 155 2.55 -4.56 -11.00
N GLN A 156 3.79 -4.77 -11.42
CA GLN A 156 4.35 -6.11 -11.54
C GLN A 156 5.82 -6.09 -11.18
N GLY A 157 6.31 -7.17 -10.60
CA GLY A 157 7.71 -7.21 -10.20
C GLY A 157 8.09 -8.43 -9.40
N ILE A 158 9.30 -8.35 -8.88
CA ILE A 158 9.89 -9.35 -8.01
C ILE A 158 10.32 -8.69 -6.70
N GLU A 159 10.15 -9.42 -5.60
CA GLU A 159 10.64 -9.01 -4.28
C GLU A 159 11.51 -10.13 -3.71
N ILE A 160 12.62 -9.71 -3.12
CA ILE A 160 13.61 -10.58 -2.52
C ILE A 160 13.90 -10.04 -1.12
N SER A 161 13.72 -10.85 -0.10
CA SER A 161 14.05 -10.47 1.27
C SER A 161 14.60 -11.64 2.05
N GLY A 162 15.38 -11.37 3.08
CA GLY A 162 15.84 -12.44 3.93
C GLY A 162 16.89 -12.04 4.94
N SER A 163 17.43 -13.06 5.58
CA SER A 163 18.53 -12.98 6.51
C SER A 163 19.42 -14.20 6.39
N VAL A 164 20.71 -14.01 6.60
CA VAL A 164 21.71 -15.07 6.66
C VAL A 164 22.70 -14.81 7.80
N ASP A 165 22.93 -15.81 8.63
CA ASP A 165 24.04 -15.83 9.58
C ASP A 165 25.31 -16.27 8.84
N VAL A 166 26.14 -15.29 8.49
CA VAL A 166 27.39 -15.49 7.75
C VAL A 166 28.46 -16.11 8.65
N THR A 167 28.50 -15.64 9.90
CA THR A 167 29.31 -16.19 10.99
C THR A 167 28.53 -16.06 12.29
N PRO A 168 28.94 -16.71 13.41
CA PRO A 168 28.29 -16.51 14.71
C PRO A 168 28.26 -15.06 15.20
N MET A 169 29.10 -14.18 14.63
CA MET A 169 29.19 -12.76 15.00
C MET A 169 28.55 -11.82 13.97
N LEU A 170 28.11 -12.32 12.82
CA LEU A 170 27.62 -11.49 11.71
C LEU A 170 26.38 -12.10 11.07
N MET A 171 25.26 -11.39 11.21
CA MET A 171 24.04 -11.62 10.46
C MET A 171 23.85 -10.50 9.43
N ILE A 172 23.51 -10.86 8.21
CA ILE A 172 23.12 -9.92 7.16
C ILE A 172 21.63 -10.05 6.92
N LYS A 173 20.90 -8.92 6.92
CA LYS A 173 19.50 -8.85 6.46
C LYS A 173 19.42 -8.01 5.20
N TYR A 174 18.54 -8.39 4.29
CA TYR A 174 18.39 -7.70 3.01
C TYR A 174 16.94 -7.68 2.57
N ALA A 175 16.57 -6.65 1.81
CA ALA A 175 15.28 -6.53 1.15
C ALA A 175 15.47 -5.74 -0.14
N TRP A 176 14.96 -6.24 -1.25
CA TRP A 176 15.05 -5.66 -2.59
C TRP A 176 13.74 -5.87 -3.33
N SER A 177 13.31 -4.86 -4.08
CA SER A 177 12.15 -4.91 -4.96
C SER A 177 12.53 -4.34 -6.32
N PHE A 178 12.20 -5.08 -7.38
CA PHE A 178 12.37 -4.67 -8.76
C PHE A 178 11.01 -4.73 -9.43
N ALA A 179 10.47 -3.58 -9.82
CA ALA A 179 9.08 -3.49 -10.23
C ALA A 179 8.86 -2.44 -11.32
N GLU A 180 7.80 -2.65 -12.08
CA GLU A 180 7.27 -1.67 -13.02
C GLU A 180 5.85 -1.27 -12.59
N HIS A 181 5.60 0.03 -12.65
CA HIS A 181 4.37 0.64 -12.17
C HIS A 181 3.84 1.55 -13.27
N LEU A 182 2.72 1.18 -13.87
CA LEU A 182 2.17 1.82 -15.05
C LEU A 182 0.80 2.40 -14.77
N TYR A 183 0.48 3.53 -15.40
CA TYR A 183 -0.88 4.01 -15.48
C TYR A 183 -1.73 3.05 -16.33
N ASP A 184 -2.92 2.70 -15.83
CA ASP A 184 -3.91 1.83 -16.51
C ASP A 184 -5.16 2.62 -16.94
N TYR A 185 -4.95 3.91 -17.23
CA TYR A 185 -5.93 4.85 -17.73
C TYR A 185 -5.20 6.09 -18.30
N SER A 186 -5.94 6.93 -19.03
CA SER A 186 -5.42 8.19 -19.55
C SER A 186 -6.21 9.38 -19.00
N PHE A 187 -5.50 10.43 -18.62
CA PHE A 187 -6.04 11.74 -18.29
C PHE A 187 -5.10 12.83 -18.81
N SER A 188 -5.28 13.15 -20.10
CA SER A 188 -4.33 13.96 -20.88
C SER A 188 -4.14 15.38 -20.37
N SER A 189 -5.15 15.99 -19.72
CA SER A 189 -5.07 17.35 -19.18
C SER A 189 -4.02 17.52 -18.08
N ILE A 190 -3.60 16.43 -17.44
CA ILE A 190 -2.56 16.40 -16.40
C ILE A 190 -1.36 15.53 -16.78
N GLY A 191 -1.23 15.18 -18.07
CA GLY A 191 -0.09 14.41 -18.57
C GLY A 191 -0.08 12.92 -18.19
N VAL A 192 -1.22 12.36 -17.76
CA VAL A 192 -1.35 10.92 -17.50
C VAL A 192 -1.77 10.20 -18.77
N TYR A 193 -1.01 9.19 -19.17
CA TYR A 193 -1.30 8.36 -20.34
C TYR A 193 -1.17 6.89 -19.99
N GLU A 194 -2.10 6.09 -20.47
CA GLU A 194 -2.10 4.65 -20.25
C GLU A 194 -0.81 4.02 -20.79
N GLY A 195 -0.21 3.12 -20.01
CA GLY A 195 1.04 2.45 -20.35
C GLY A 195 2.30 3.24 -19.99
N ASN A 196 2.19 4.52 -19.60
CA ASN A 196 3.34 5.26 -19.10
C ASN A 196 3.70 4.82 -17.68
N LEU A 197 5.00 4.89 -17.36
CA LEU A 197 5.50 4.73 -15.99
C LEU A 197 4.92 5.81 -15.07
N ILE A 198 4.62 5.40 -13.84
CA ILE A 198 4.32 6.32 -12.75
C ILE A 198 5.65 6.91 -12.28
N ASP A 199 5.78 8.22 -12.41
CA ASP A 199 6.99 9.02 -12.17
C ASP A 199 7.49 8.97 -10.72
N THR A 200 6.57 8.81 -9.78
CA THR A 200 6.86 8.74 -8.34
C THR A 200 7.13 7.32 -7.82
N ALA A 201 7.11 6.32 -8.70
CA ALA A 201 7.23 4.92 -8.31
C ALA A 201 8.59 4.34 -8.73
N PRO A 202 9.53 4.10 -7.79
CA PRO A 202 10.86 3.63 -8.12
C PRO A 202 10.84 2.23 -8.72
N ARG A 203 11.67 2.00 -9.74
CA ARG A 203 11.79 0.67 -10.37
C ARG A 203 12.62 -0.31 -9.55
N VAL A 204 13.51 0.21 -8.72
CA VAL A 204 14.40 -0.55 -7.86
C VAL A 204 14.46 0.15 -6.51
N GLN A 205 14.20 -0.59 -5.44
CA GLN A 205 14.41 -0.14 -4.07
C GLN A 205 14.96 -1.29 -3.24
N GLY A 206 15.82 -0.98 -2.27
CA GLY A 206 16.35 -2.01 -1.42
C GLY A 206 17.18 -1.50 -0.26
N SER A 207 17.55 -2.42 0.61
CA SER A 207 18.32 -2.15 1.82
C SER A 207 19.13 -3.39 2.23
N LEU A 208 20.24 -3.13 2.91
CA LEU A 208 21.13 -4.12 3.47
C LEU A 208 21.47 -3.70 4.91
N PHE A 209 21.31 -4.62 5.85
CA PHE A 209 21.60 -4.39 7.26
C PHE A 209 22.62 -5.41 7.74
N PHE A 210 23.63 -4.92 8.46
CA PHE A 210 24.67 -5.75 9.07
C PHE A 210 24.47 -5.72 10.58
N ASN A 211 24.15 -6.88 11.16
CA ASN A 211 24.05 -7.04 12.61
C ASN A 211 25.31 -7.76 13.09
N ILE A 212 26.10 -7.05 13.89
CA ILE A 212 27.36 -7.57 14.44
C ILE A 212 27.14 -7.87 15.94
N PHE A 213 27.37 -9.12 16.32
CA PHE A 213 27.31 -9.60 17.69
C PHE A 213 28.73 -9.89 18.18
N PRO A 214 29.42 -8.90 18.79
CA PRO A 214 30.72 -9.16 19.39
C PRO A 214 30.56 -10.21 20.50
N LEU A 215 31.38 -11.26 20.48
CA LEU A 215 31.42 -12.25 21.56
C LEU A 215 31.77 -11.55 22.88
N GLU A 216 30.98 -11.78 23.93
CA GLU A 216 31.35 -11.41 25.30
C GLU A 216 32.59 -12.21 25.75
N LYS A 217 33.77 -11.66 25.50
CA LYS A 217 34.98 -11.86 26.31
C LYS A 217 35.84 -10.59 26.28
N LEU A 218 35.33 -9.53 26.89
CA LEU A 218 36.19 -8.56 27.56
C LEU A 218 36.18 -8.93 29.05
N ASN A 219 36.91 -9.99 29.41
CA ASN A 219 37.36 -10.14 30.79
C ASN A 219 38.55 -9.19 30.95
N PRO A 220 38.45 -8.08 31.70
CA PRO A 220 39.65 -7.41 32.16
C PRO A 220 40.36 -8.40 33.09
N SER A 221 41.53 -8.88 32.67
CA SER A 221 42.44 -9.61 33.54
C SER A 221 42.81 -8.73 34.74
N ASN A 222 42.61 -9.29 35.94
CA ASN A 222 43.08 -8.78 37.24
C ASN A 222 44.55 -8.36 37.22
#